data_AF-A0A6V7HXF6-F1
#
_entry.id   AF-A0A6V7HXF6-F1
#
_cell.length_a   1.000
_cell.length_b   1.000
_cell.length_c   1.000
_cell.angle_alpha   90.00
_cell.angle_beta   90.00
_cell.angle_gamma   90.00
#
_symmetry.space_group_name_H-M   'P 1'
#
loop_
_entity.id
_entity.type
_entity.pdbx_description
1 polymer ?
#
loop_
_entity_poly.entity_id
_entity_poly.type
_entity_poly.pdbx_seq_one_letter_code
_entity_poly.pdbx_strand_id
1 'polypeptide(L)' 'YGYAPKGSSVILYREKKYRHHQFTITTDWPGGIYGSPTVNGSRAGGIIAACWASLMHFGHNGYLESTKRIIETTRYIET' A
#
# COMPACT_ATOMS: atom_id res chain seq x y z
N TYR A 1 4.59 -5.22 10.25
CA TYR A 1 3.47 -5.75 9.43
C TYR A 1 2.39 -4.69 9.29
N GLY A 2 1.69 -4.62 8.15
CA GLY A 2 0.64 -3.61 7.93
C GLY A 2 -0.76 -3.98 8.44
N TYR A 3 -1.03 -5.28 8.65
CA TYR A 3 -2.32 -5.84 9.11
C TYR A 3 -3.56 -5.44 8.26
N ALA A 4 -3.34 -4.86 7.08
CA ALA A 4 -4.35 -4.57 6.08
C ALA A 4 -4.86 -5.87 5.41
N PRO A 5 -6.10 -5.88 4.89
CA PRO A 5 -6.60 -7.01 4.11
C PRO A 5 -5.76 -7.23 2.85
N LYS A 6 -5.83 -8.45 2.31
CA LYS A 6 -5.12 -8.82 1.08
C LYS A 6 -5.54 -7.91 -0.08
N GLY A 7 -4.59 -7.58 -0.95
CA GLY A 7 -4.80 -6.70 -2.11
C GLY A 7 -4.32 -5.25 -1.93
N SER A 8 -3.57 -4.95 -0.88
CA SER A 8 -2.95 -3.63 -0.66
C SER A 8 -1.43 -3.71 -0.57
N SER A 9 -0.75 -2.77 -1.23
CA SER A 9 0.69 -2.50 -1.09
C SER A 9 0.95 -1.03 -1.42
N VAL A 10 2.16 -0.56 -1.13
CA VAL A 10 2.61 0.80 -1.47
C VAL A 10 3.94 0.73 -2.22
N ILE A 11 4.06 1.56 -3.25
CA ILE A 11 5.34 1.85 -3.92
C ILE A 11 5.66 3.33 -3.70
N LEU A 12 6.85 3.60 -3.18
CA LEU A 12 7.31 4.95 -2.88
C LEU A 12 8.56 5.24 -3.70
N TYR A 13 8.60 6.43 -4.29
CA TYR A 13 9.75 6.92 -5.04
C TYR A 13 10.39 8.07 -4.29
N ARG A 14 11.72 8.12 -4.32
CA ARG A 14 12.49 9.22 -3.72
C ARG A 14 12.16 10.58 -4.34
N GLU A 15 11.93 10.60 -5.65
CA GLU A 15 11.65 11.82 -6.42
C GLU A 15 10.47 11.62 -7.37
N LYS A 16 9.74 12.71 -7.65
CA LYS A 16 8.58 12.69 -8.56
C LYS A 16 8.95 12.25 -9.98
N LYS A 17 10.15 12.60 -10.46
CA LYS A 17 10.64 12.24 -11.80
C LYS A 17 10.58 10.74 -12.05
N TYR A 18 10.93 9.92 -11.06
CA TYR A 18 10.85 8.46 -11.17
C TYR A 18 9.40 7.97 -11.25
N ARG A 19 8.51 8.55 -10.44
CA ARG A 19 7.08 8.20 -10.46
C ARG A 19 6.39 8.57 -11.78
N HIS A 20 6.84 9.63 -12.46
CA HIS A 20 6.27 10.00 -13.76
C HIS A 20 6.48 8.92 -14.83
N HIS A 21 7.54 8.11 -14.73
CA HIS A 21 7.75 6.97 -15.63
C HIS A 21 6.83 5.76 -15.33
N GLN A 22 6.13 5.74 -14.19
CA GLN A 22 5.16 4.69 -13.87
C GLN A 22 3.78 4.95 -14.49
N PHE A 23 3.44 6.20 -14.78
CA PHE A 23 2.11 6.56 -15.27
C PHE A 23 1.93 6.10 -16.72
N THR A 24 0.79 5.48 -17.01
CA THR A 24 0.37 5.18 -18.37
C THR A 24 -0.65 6.23 -18.80
N ILE A 25 -0.37 6.95 -19.88
CA ILE A 25 -1.24 7.98 -20.45
C ILE A 25 -1.48 7.65 -21.93
N THR A 26 -2.74 7.62 -22.34
CA THR A 26 -3.16 7.42 -23.74
C THR A 26 -4.04 8.60 -24.15
N THR A 27 -3.61 9.36 -25.15
CA THR A 27 -4.26 10.63 -25.56
C THR A 27 -5.09 10.52 -26.83
N ASP A 28 -4.89 9.45 -27.60
CA ASP A 28 -5.46 9.18 -28.92
C ASP A 28 -6.59 8.15 -28.91
N TRP A 29 -7.00 7.70 -27.71
CA TRP A 29 -8.10 6.76 -27.57
C TRP A 29 -9.45 7.43 -27.90
N PRO A 30 -10.31 6.84 -28.76
CA PRO A 30 -11.62 7.43 -29.10
C PRO A 30 -12.56 7.67 -27.92
N GLY A 31 -12.35 6.98 -26.79
CA GLY A 31 -13.09 7.19 -25.54
C GLY A 31 -12.64 8.42 -24.73
N GLY A 32 -11.67 9.19 -25.23
CA GLY A 32 -11.11 10.36 -24.59
C GLY A 32 -9.72 10.10 -23.99
N ILE A 33 -9.14 11.13 -23.37
CA ILE A 33 -7.83 11.01 -22.72
C ILE A 33 -7.95 10.07 -21.52
N TYR A 34 -7.12 9.03 -21.49
CA TYR A 34 -7.06 8.06 -20.42
C TYR A 34 -5.72 8.11 -19.70
N GLY A 35 -5.74 7.99 -18.37
CA GLY A 35 -4.54 7.91 -17.56
C GLY A 35 -4.69 6.98 -16.36
N SER A 36 -3.69 6.15 -16.10
CA SER A 36 -3.62 5.33 -14.89
C SER A 36 -2.30 5.51 -14.15
N PRO A 37 -2.33 5.69 -12.81
CA PRO A 37 -1.11 5.80 -12.01
C PRO A 37 -0.46 4.45 -11.70
N THR A 38 -1.14 3.32 -11.95
CA THR A 38 -0.66 1.95 -11.73
C THR A 38 -1.14 1.04 -12.87
N VAL A 39 -0.86 -0.27 -12.79
CA VAL A 39 -1.22 -1.25 -13.83
C VAL A 39 -2.74 -1.32 -14.08
N ASN A 40 -3.56 -1.18 -13.03
CA ASN A 40 -5.01 -1.35 -13.12
C ASN A 40 -5.72 -0.05 -13.52
N GLY A 41 -6.81 -0.17 -14.28
CA GLY A 41 -7.81 0.89 -14.41
C GLY A 41 -8.77 0.90 -13.22
N SER A 42 -9.82 0.07 -13.28
CA SER A 42 -10.75 -0.14 -12.16
C SER A 42 -10.04 -0.77 -10.95
N ARG A 43 -10.35 -0.28 -9.75
CA ARG A 43 -9.69 -0.67 -8.49
C ARG A 43 -10.72 -0.97 -7.40
N ALA A 44 -10.42 -1.92 -6.52
CA ALA A 44 -11.28 -2.28 -5.40
C ALA A 44 -11.18 -1.23 -4.27
N GLY A 45 -12.03 -0.20 -4.32
CA GLY A 45 -12.03 0.91 -3.35
C GLY A 45 -12.20 0.46 -1.88
N GLY A 46 -12.98 -0.59 -1.64
CA GLY A 46 -13.17 -1.15 -0.29
C GLY A 46 -11.88 -1.65 0.36
N ILE A 47 -10.97 -2.24 -0.42
CA ILE A 47 -9.66 -2.70 0.06
C ILE A 47 -8.77 -1.51 0.46
N ILE A 48 -8.83 -0.41 -0.29
CA ILE A 48 -8.12 0.83 0.02
C ILE A 48 -8.64 1.42 1.34
N ALA A 49 -9.95 1.50 1.50
CA ALA A 49 -10.58 2.00 2.73
C ALA A 49 -10.24 1.15 3.95
N ALA A 50 -10.27 -0.18 3.80
CA ALA A 50 -9.92 -1.10 4.88
C ALA A 50 -8.42 -1.04 5.24
N CYS A 51 -7.52 -0.87 4.26
CA CYS A 51 -6.11 -0.62 4.51
C CYS A 51 -5.90 0.66 5.34
N TRP A 52 -6.57 1.74 4.98
CA TRP A 52 -6.56 2.99 5.76
C TRP A 52 -7.11 2.76 7.18
N ALA A 53 -8.23 2.05 7.32
CA ALA A 53 -8.83 1.75 8.61
C ALA A 53 -7.88 0.93 9.50
N SER A 54 -7.15 -0.06 8.96
CA SER A 54 -6.12 -0.80 9.69
C SER A 54 -5.01 0.12 10.18
N LEU A 55 -4.47 1.00 9.33
CA LEU A 55 -3.41 1.95 9.72
C LEU A 55 -3.87 2.87 10.85
N MET A 56 -5.09 3.41 10.74
CA MET A 56 -5.66 4.33 11.74
C MET A 56 -5.99 3.62 13.06
N HIS A 57 -6.52 2.40 12.99
CA HIS A 57 -6.89 1.62 14.17
C HIS A 57 -5.66 1.19 14.98
N PHE A 58 -4.62 0.68 14.32
CA PHE A 58 -3.38 0.29 15.00
C PHE A 58 -2.61 1.53 15.48
N GLY A 59 -2.45 2.53 14.62
CA GLY A 59 -1.62 3.69 14.90
C GLY A 59 -0.18 3.33 15.29
N HIS A 60 0.58 4.32 15.75
CA HIS A 60 1.98 4.11 16.13
C HIS A 60 2.12 3.07 17.25
N ASN A 61 1.35 3.21 18.33
CA ASN A 61 1.46 2.36 19.51
C ASN A 61 1.06 0.91 19.24
N GLY A 62 -0.01 0.68 18.47
CA GLY A 62 -0.43 -0.67 18.11
C GLY A 62 0.60 -1.39 17.23
N TYR A 63 1.24 -0.69 16.30
CA TYR A 63 2.33 -1.26 15.50
C TYR A 63 3.59 -1.51 16.35
N LEU A 64 3.93 -0.62 17.29
CA LEU A 64 5.06 -0.81 18.20
C LEU A 64 4.86 -2.07 19.06
N GLU A 65 3.71 -2.20 19.70
CA GLU A 65 3.40 -3.35 20.56
C GLU A 65 3.35 -4.65 19.77
N SER A 66 2.72 -4.64 18.59
CA SER A 66 2.69 -5.82 17.72
C SER A 66 4.11 -6.24 17.30
N THR A 67 4.97 -5.27 16.99
CA THR A 67 6.37 -5.52 16.63
C THR A 67 7.15 -6.11 17.80
N LYS A 68 6.96 -5.56 19.01
CA LYS A 68 7.60 -6.07 20.24
C LYS A 68 7.26 -7.54 20.48
N ARG A 69 5.97 -7.88 20.46
CA ARG A 69 5.49 -9.27 20.65
C ARG A 69 6.08 -10.25 19.64
N ILE A 70 6.18 -9.84 18.38
CA ILE A 70 6.79 -10.66 17.33
C ILE A 70 8.26 -10.91 17.65
N ILE A 71 9.03 -9.87 17.94
CA ILE A 71 10.48 -9.98 18.24
C ILE A 71 10.73 -10.82 19.50
N GLU A 72 9.96 -10.60 20.56
CA GLU A 72 10.07 -11.39 21.80
C GLU A 72 9.81 -12.88 21.54
N THR A 73 8.78 -13.19 20.76
CA THR A 73 8.45 -14.57 20.39
C THR A 73 9.55 -15.20 19.54
N THR A 74 10.08 -14.46 18.55
CA THR A 74 11.20 -14.92 17.72
C THR A 74 12.41 -15.27 18.59
N ARG A 75 12.81 -14.37 19.50
CA ARG A 75 13.97 -14.58 20.39
C ARG A 75 13.79 -15.80 21.30
N TYR A 76 12.59 -15.99 21.83
CA TYR A 76 12.27 -17.16 22.66
C TYR A 76 12.39 -18.48 21.90
N ILE A 77 12.00 -18.51 20.62
CA ILE A 77 12.09 -19.71 19.76
C ILE A 77 13.54 -19.98 19.30
N GLU A 78 14.36 -18.93 19.14
CA GLU A 78 15.76 -19.04 18.71
C GLU A 78 16.71 -19.52 19.81
N THR A 79 16.32 -19.41 21.09
CA THR A 79 17.02 -20.00 22.25
C THR A 79 16.62 -21.43 22.51
#